data_AF-A0A8T3DYA0-F1
#
_entry.id   AF-A0A8T3DYA0-F1
#
_cell.length_a   1.000
_cell.length_b   1.000
_cell.length_c   1.000
_cell.angle_alpha   90.00
_cell.angle_beta   90.00
_cell.angle_gamma   90.00
#
_symmetry.space_group_name_H-M   'P 1'
#
loop_
_entity.id
_entity.type
_entity.pdbx_description
1 polymer ?
#
loop_
_entity_poly.entity_id
_entity_poly.type
_entity_poly.pdbx_seq_one_letter_code
_entity_poly.pdbx_strand_id
1 'polypeptide(L)'
;MNEERKNEPKHWTSVTVIVLLLTLLFASCCTAEETSCQGAFDLYFILDRSGSVSTDWGEIYQFVEQLTNRFVSPSMRVSFIVFSSKAELMLPLTGDSNEIQKGLQRLSQVKPAGETYMHEGFKMASQQMKEQHTKSSSIIIALTDGKLEPYLFKLTKEEAEIARQYGARVYCVGVKDFDETQLAAIADTQKQVFPVKGGFQALKGIVNSMSRITPGPPQSA
;
A
#
# COMPACT_ATOMS: atom_id res chain seq x y z
N MET A 1 -26.44 15.09 -87.08
CA MET A 1 -25.50 13.97 -86.88
C MET A 1 -24.66 14.32 -85.65
N ASN A 2 -24.99 13.65 -84.53
CA ASN A 2 -24.20 13.27 -83.33
C ASN A 2 -23.27 14.34 -82.67
N GLU A 3 -23.48 14.73 -81.41
CA GLU A 3 -23.01 14.07 -80.15
C GLU A 3 -21.48 14.28 -79.95
N GLU A 4 -20.96 14.91 -78.90
CA GLU A 4 -20.97 14.53 -77.47
C GLU A 4 -20.81 15.75 -76.54
N ARG A 5 -21.35 15.61 -75.32
CA ARG A 5 -21.00 16.41 -74.13
C ARG A 5 -19.66 15.96 -73.55
N LYS A 6 -18.96 16.84 -72.82
CA LYS A 6 -18.33 16.46 -71.54
C LYS A 6 -18.12 17.68 -70.64
N ASN A 7 -19.00 17.77 -69.64
CA ASN A 7 -18.81 18.55 -68.42
C ASN A 7 -17.62 17.95 -67.65
N GLU A 8 -16.65 18.79 -67.29
CA GLU A 8 -15.63 18.41 -66.30
C GLU A 8 -16.12 18.65 -64.86
N PRO A 9 -15.79 17.74 -63.92
CA PRO A 9 -16.37 17.75 -62.59
C PRO A 9 -15.64 18.65 -61.58
N LYS A 10 -16.45 19.22 -60.69
CA LYS A 10 -16.11 19.98 -59.48
C LYS A 10 -15.27 19.13 -58.51
N HIS A 11 -13.96 19.08 -58.69
CA HIS A 11 -13.06 18.23 -57.88
C HIS A 11 -12.43 18.95 -56.66
N TRP A 12 -12.85 20.19 -56.35
CA TRP A 12 -12.23 20.98 -55.28
C TRP A 12 -13.03 20.98 -53.97
N THR A 13 -14.35 20.75 -54.04
CA THR A 13 -15.22 20.74 -52.86
C THR A 13 -15.13 19.44 -52.04
N SER A 14 -14.78 18.31 -52.68
CA SER A 14 -14.64 17.04 -51.96
C SER A 14 -13.35 16.94 -51.16
N VAL A 15 -12.25 17.49 -51.67
CA VAL A 15 -10.93 17.43 -51.01
C VAL A 15 -10.92 18.27 -49.72
N THR A 16 -11.55 19.44 -49.75
CA THR A 16 -11.64 20.35 -48.60
C THR A 16 -12.50 19.80 -47.47
N VAL A 17 -13.61 19.11 -47.80
CA VAL A 17 -14.48 18.46 -46.79
C VAL A 17 -13.78 17.26 -46.13
N ILE A 18 -13.02 16.47 -46.90
CA ILE A 18 -12.29 15.31 -46.38
C ILE A 18 -11.15 15.73 -45.44
N VAL A 19 -10.41 16.80 -45.76
CA VAL A 19 -9.35 17.33 -44.89
C VAL A 19 -9.94 17.87 -43.58
N LEU A 20 -11.08 18.56 -43.62
CA LEU A 20 -11.73 19.09 -42.43
C LEU A 20 -12.25 17.99 -41.49
N LEU A 21 -12.82 16.91 -42.07
CA LEU A 21 -13.26 15.71 -41.32
C LEU A 21 -12.09 14.94 -40.71
N LEU A 22 -10.95 14.83 -41.42
CA LEU A 22 -9.73 14.23 -40.88
C LEU A 22 -9.14 15.08 -39.74
N THR A 23 -9.11 16.40 -39.84
CA THR A 23 -8.63 17.27 -38.76
C THR A 23 -9.48 17.19 -37.49
N LEU A 24 -10.80 16.99 -37.62
CA LEU A 24 -11.71 16.79 -36.50
C LEU A 24 -11.54 15.41 -35.84
N LEU A 25 -11.11 14.40 -36.59
CA LEU A 25 -10.82 13.05 -36.06
C LEU A 25 -9.46 12.97 -35.34
N PHE A 26 -8.51 13.86 -35.65
CA PHE A 26 -7.24 13.98 -34.91
C PHE A 26 -7.32 14.89 -33.66
N ALA A 27 -8.37 15.69 -33.54
CA ALA A 27 -8.59 16.55 -32.37
C ALA A 27 -9.22 15.82 -31.16
N SER A 28 -9.56 14.54 -31.31
CA SER A 28 -9.91 13.66 -30.20
C SER A 28 -8.66 12.92 -29.67
N CYS A 29 -7.52 13.63 -29.65
CA CYS A 29 -6.36 13.18 -28.89
C CYS A 29 -6.72 13.37 -27.42
N CYS A 30 -7.10 12.25 -26.81
CA CYS A 30 -7.20 12.00 -25.38
C CYS A 30 -6.87 13.24 -24.54
N THR A 31 -7.90 13.96 -24.09
CA THR A 31 -7.79 14.58 -22.77
C THR A 31 -7.64 13.42 -21.81
N ALA A 32 -6.40 12.94 -21.65
CA ALA A 32 -6.00 12.20 -20.48
C ALA A 32 -6.34 13.17 -19.34
N GLU A 33 -7.47 12.91 -18.71
CA GLU A 33 -7.76 13.44 -17.41
C GLU A 33 -6.57 12.98 -16.58
N GLU A 34 -5.60 13.88 -16.39
CA GLU A 34 -4.59 13.80 -15.35
C GLU A 34 -5.39 13.77 -14.05
N THR A 35 -5.93 12.60 -13.74
CA THR A 35 -6.30 12.22 -12.39
C THR A 35 -5.00 12.31 -11.65
N SER A 36 -4.73 13.51 -11.12
CA SER A 36 -3.70 13.77 -10.14
C SER A 36 -3.80 12.61 -9.17
N CYS A 37 -2.86 11.67 -9.31
CA CYS A 37 -2.73 10.54 -8.42
C CYS A 37 -2.25 11.11 -7.09
N GLN A 38 -3.15 11.77 -6.37
CA GLN A 38 -3.13 11.82 -4.92
C GLN A 38 -3.43 10.40 -4.48
N GLY A 39 -2.46 9.51 -4.72
CA GLY A 39 -2.60 8.09 -4.46
C GLY A 39 -2.96 7.93 -3.00
N ALA A 40 -4.18 7.46 -2.73
CA ALA A 40 -4.52 7.02 -1.40
C ALA A 40 -3.65 5.79 -1.12
N PHE A 41 -2.77 5.89 -0.15
CA PHE A 41 -1.94 4.76 0.27
C PHE A 41 -2.54 4.15 1.54
N ASP A 42 -2.60 2.82 1.56
CA ASP A 42 -3.14 2.05 2.67
C ASP A 42 -2.01 1.47 3.51
N LEU A 43 -2.04 1.75 4.81
CA LEU A 43 -1.04 1.30 5.75
C LEU A 43 -1.65 0.28 6.71
N TYR A 44 -1.17 -0.96 6.65
CA TYR A 44 -1.58 -2.03 7.52
C TYR A 44 -0.46 -2.32 8.53
N PHE A 45 -0.73 -2.05 9.80
CA PHE A 45 0.15 -2.48 10.88
C PHE A 45 -0.25 -3.87 11.35
N ILE A 46 0.70 -4.80 11.36
CA ILE A 46 0.53 -6.15 11.91
C ILE A 46 1.45 -6.25 13.13
N LEU A 47 0.86 -6.25 14.32
CA LEU A 47 1.58 -6.02 15.58
C LEU A 47 1.60 -7.29 16.41
N ASP A 48 2.80 -7.76 16.74
CA ASP A 48 3.01 -8.86 17.64
C ASP A 48 2.61 -8.46 19.06
N ARG A 49 1.64 -9.18 19.63
CA ARG A 49 1.24 -9.10 21.05
C ARG A 49 1.44 -10.43 21.76
N SER A 50 2.35 -11.28 21.29
CA SER A 50 2.72 -12.53 21.95
C SER A 50 3.45 -12.28 23.28
N GLY A 51 3.64 -13.35 24.06
CA GLY A 51 4.34 -13.26 25.35
C GLY A 51 5.82 -12.83 25.22
N SER A 52 6.46 -13.11 24.09
CA SER A 52 7.90 -12.82 23.88
C SER A 52 8.22 -11.33 23.83
N VAL A 53 7.24 -10.50 23.43
CA VAL A 53 7.34 -9.04 23.35
C VAL A 53 6.68 -8.31 24.53
N SER A 54 6.31 -9.03 25.59
CA SER A 54 5.57 -8.48 26.74
C SER A 54 6.27 -7.31 27.43
N THR A 55 7.60 -7.29 27.48
CA THR A 55 8.40 -6.21 28.05
C THR A 55 8.63 -5.04 27.09
N ASP A 56 8.32 -5.22 25.81
CA ASP A 56 8.72 -4.33 24.72
C ASP A 56 7.54 -3.71 23.97
N TRP A 57 6.29 -4.01 24.39
CA TRP A 57 5.08 -3.43 23.80
C TRP A 57 5.06 -1.91 23.82
N GLY A 58 5.67 -1.29 24.83
CA GLY A 58 5.84 0.17 24.86
C GLY A 58 6.60 0.69 23.63
N GLU A 59 7.65 0.01 23.18
CA GLU A 59 8.42 0.38 21.99
C GLU A 59 7.58 0.16 20.71
N ILE A 60 6.84 -0.95 20.63
CA ILE A 60 5.92 -1.25 19.50
C ILE A 60 4.83 -0.17 19.39
N TYR A 61 4.15 0.13 20.50
CA TYR A 61 3.10 1.14 20.56
C TYR A 61 3.64 2.52 20.16
N GLN A 62 4.76 2.95 20.75
CA GLN A 62 5.36 4.26 20.45
C GLN A 62 5.75 4.36 18.98
N PHE A 63 6.28 3.30 18.39
CA PHE A 63 6.60 3.26 16.97
C PHE A 63 5.37 3.52 16.11
N VAL A 64 4.27 2.80 16.37
CA VAL A 64 3.01 2.92 15.62
C VAL A 64 2.40 4.30 15.80
N GLU A 65 2.36 4.81 17.03
CA GLU A 65 1.86 6.14 17.37
C GLU A 65 2.64 7.22 16.63
N GLN A 66 3.97 7.20 16.69
CA GLN A 66 4.82 8.19 16.01
C GLN A 66 4.65 8.15 14.50
N LEU A 67 4.57 6.95 13.90
CA LEU A 67 4.40 6.81 12.46
C LEU A 67 3.01 7.30 12.03
N THR A 68 1.97 6.89 12.75
CA THR A 68 0.59 7.31 12.50
C THR A 68 0.46 8.83 12.61
N ASN A 69 0.92 9.44 13.71
CA ASN A 69 0.82 10.88 13.93
C ASN A 69 1.61 11.70 12.90
N ARG A 70 2.65 11.12 12.31
CA ARG A 70 3.45 11.81 11.29
C ARG A 70 2.85 11.73 9.90
N PHE A 71 2.16 10.64 9.56
CA PHE A 71 1.84 10.27 8.19
C PHE A 71 0.36 10.19 7.85
N VAL A 72 -0.53 10.21 8.84
CA VAL A 72 -1.96 10.33 8.59
C VAL A 72 -2.22 11.70 7.95
N SER A 73 -2.26 11.69 6.63
CA SER A 73 -2.74 12.78 5.78
C SER A 73 -4.18 12.43 5.33
N PRO A 74 -4.95 13.40 4.82
CA PRO A 74 -6.29 13.12 4.27
C PRO A 74 -6.30 12.04 3.18
N SER A 75 -5.14 11.78 2.56
CA SER A 75 -4.95 10.77 1.51
C SER A 75 -4.34 9.46 2.04
N MET A 76 -4.34 9.21 3.36
CA MET A 76 -3.83 7.95 3.92
C MET A 76 -4.92 7.25 4.73
N ARG A 77 -5.03 5.93 4.55
CA ARG A 77 -5.84 5.08 5.41
C ARG A 77 -4.95 4.14 6.21
N VAL A 78 -5.35 3.85 7.44
CA VAL A 78 -4.57 3.04 8.37
C VAL A 78 -5.44 1.93 8.96
N SER A 79 -4.87 0.75 9.11
CA SER A 79 -5.45 -0.38 9.85
C SER A 79 -4.48 -0.88 10.91
N PHE A 80 -5.01 -1.26 12.06
CA PHE A 80 -4.26 -1.86 13.15
C PHE A 80 -4.76 -3.28 13.38
N ILE A 81 -3.86 -4.24 13.20
CA ILE A 81 -4.08 -5.66 13.45
C ILE A 81 -3.08 -6.09 14.52
N VAL A 82 -3.55 -6.77 15.56
CA VAL A 82 -2.67 -7.40 16.55
C VAL A 82 -2.76 -8.90 16.41
N PHE A 83 -1.67 -9.62 16.65
CA PHE A 83 -1.68 -11.08 16.64
C PHE A 83 -0.95 -11.68 17.84
N SER A 84 -1.42 -12.84 18.26
CA SER A 84 -0.71 -13.75 19.16
C SER A 84 -1.07 -15.18 18.73
N SER A 85 -1.81 -15.95 19.54
CA SER A 85 -2.40 -17.23 19.12
C SER A 85 -3.54 -17.08 18.10
N LYS A 86 -4.02 -15.86 17.90
CA LYS A 86 -5.01 -15.45 16.88
C LYS A 86 -4.77 -13.99 16.50
N ALA A 87 -5.28 -13.56 15.35
CA ALA A 87 -5.32 -12.15 14.98
C ALA A 87 -6.62 -11.47 15.44
N GLU A 88 -6.52 -10.19 15.80
CA GLU A 88 -7.63 -9.34 16.21
C GLU A 88 -7.52 -7.97 15.51
N LEU A 89 -8.66 -7.51 14.97
CA LEU A 89 -8.75 -6.23 14.29
C LEU A 89 -9.00 -5.11 15.30
N MET A 90 -7.98 -4.30 15.57
CA MET A 90 -8.06 -3.18 16.51
C MET A 90 -8.60 -1.92 15.84
N LEU A 91 -8.34 -1.76 14.55
CA LEU A 91 -8.84 -0.68 13.70
C LEU A 91 -9.02 -1.20 12.27
N PRO A 92 -10.26 -1.31 11.77
CA PRO A 92 -10.53 -1.50 10.35
C PRO A 92 -9.91 -0.37 9.52
N LEU A 93 -9.48 -0.67 8.30
CA LEU A 93 -8.87 0.31 7.42
C LEU A 93 -9.74 1.57 7.27
N THR A 94 -9.22 2.71 7.71
CA THR A 94 -9.94 4.00 7.66
C THR A 94 -8.97 5.16 7.56
N GLY A 95 -9.43 6.26 6.94
CA GLY A 95 -8.75 7.56 6.97
C GLY A 95 -9.33 8.53 8.02
N ASP A 96 -10.34 8.11 8.78
CA ASP A 96 -10.97 8.93 9.81
C ASP A 96 -10.03 9.10 11.01
N SER A 97 -9.56 10.33 11.23
CA SER A 97 -8.61 10.64 12.30
C SER A 97 -9.14 10.36 13.71
N ASN A 98 -10.46 10.47 13.94
CA ASN A 98 -11.06 10.16 15.24
C ASN A 98 -11.05 8.65 15.50
N GLU A 99 -11.38 7.84 14.49
CA GLU A 99 -11.31 6.38 14.62
C GLU A 99 -9.85 5.90 14.75
N ILE A 100 -8.92 6.51 14.03
CA ILE A 100 -7.48 6.25 14.18
C ILE A 100 -7.02 6.55 15.61
N GLN A 101 -7.41 7.69 16.18
CA GLN A 101 -7.06 8.05 17.56
C GLN A 101 -7.64 7.05 18.58
N LYS A 102 -8.88 6.59 18.39
CA LYS A 102 -9.47 5.53 19.21
C LYS A 102 -8.72 4.20 19.03
N GLY A 103 -8.29 3.88 17.82
CA GLY A 103 -7.45 2.72 17.53
C GLY A 103 -6.14 2.75 18.31
N LEU A 104 -5.44 3.90 18.31
CA LEU A 104 -4.23 4.10 19.11
C LEU A 104 -4.51 3.94 20.61
N GLN A 105 -5.60 4.51 21.11
CA GLN A 105 -6.00 4.33 22.51
C GLN A 105 -6.22 2.85 22.87
N ARG A 106 -6.87 2.07 22.00
CA ARG A 106 -7.02 0.61 22.21
C ARG A 106 -5.67 -0.10 22.22
N LEU A 107 -4.76 0.25 21.29
CA LEU A 107 -3.40 -0.32 21.25
C LEU A 107 -2.60 -0.02 22.53
N SER A 108 -2.75 1.18 23.10
CA SER A 108 -2.05 1.56 24.35
C SER A 108 -2.44 0.68 25.55
N GLN A 109 -3.59 0.01 25.49
CA GLN A 109 -4.15 -0.83 26.56
C GLN A 109 -3.89 -2.33 26.34
N VAL A 110 -3.30 -2.72 25.21
CA VAL A 110 -3.01 -4.12 24.90
C VAL A 110 -2.00 -4.67 25.91
N LYS A 111 -2.29 -5.88 26.40
CA LYS A 111 -1.39 -6.66 27.25
C LYS A 111 -0.88 -7.85 26.45
N PRO A 112 0.42 -7.89 26.09
CA PRO A 112 0.94 -8.99 25.30
C PRO A 112 0.90 -10.33 26.07
N ALA A 113 0.43 -11.36 25.39
CA ALA A 113 0.31 -12.73 25.88
C ALA A 113 -0.04 -13.68 24.72
N GLY A 114 0.33 -14.95 24.86
CA GLY A 114 0.04 -16.00 23.89
C GLY A 114 1.21 -16.28 22.94
N GLU A 115 0.95 -17.12 21.96
CA GLU A 115 1.91 -17.61 20.95
C GLU A 115 2.14 -16.58 19.82
N THR A 116 3.01 -16.87 18.86
CA THR A 116 3.41 -15.94 17.79
C THR A 116 2.89 -16.38 16.42
N TYR A 117 1.56 -16.37 16.21
CA TYR A 117 0.93 -16.81 14.95
C TYR A 117 0.84 -15.67 13.94
N MET A 118 1.99 -15.19 13.48
CA MET A 118 2.12 -14.01 12.59
C MET A 118 1.32 -14.15 11.29
N HIS A 119 1.22 -15.37 10.74
CA HIS A 119 0.42 -15.68 9.55
C HIS A 119 -1.05 -15.26 9.67
N GLU A 120 -1.65 -15.34 10.86
CA GLU A 120 -3.04 -14.89 11.08
C GLU A 120 -3.18 -13.37 10.88
N GLY A 121 -2.15 -12.60 11.23
CA GLY A 121 -2.11 -11.16 11.00
C GLY A 121 -2.08 -10.81 9.51
N PHE A 122 -1.26 -11.52 8.72
CA PHE A 122 -1.19 -11.34 7.27
C PHE A 122 -2.49 -11.73 6.57
N LYS A 123 -3.11 -12.83 7.00
CA LYS A 123 -4.41 -13.28 6.50
C LYS A 123 -5.50 -12.23 6.72
N MET A 124 -5.53 -11.62 7.90
CA MET A 124 -6.48 -10.54 8.22
C MET A 124 -6.23 -9.27 7.38
N ALA A 125 -4.96 -8.92 7.13
CA ALA A 125 -4.62 -7.82 6.23
C ALA A 125 -5.08 -8.11 4.78
N SER A 126 -4.78 -9.31 4.27
CA SER A 126 -5.18 -9.74 2.93
C SER A 126 -6.69 -9.79 2.75
N GLN A 127 -7.46 -10.19 3.78
CA GLN A 127 -8.92 -10.12 3.75
C GLN A 127 -9.41 -8.68 3.56
N GLN A 128 -8.88 -7.73 4.33
CA GLN A 128 -9.25 -6.32 4.17
C GLN A 128 -8.90 -5.80 2.77
N MET A 129 -7.75 -6.18 2.21
CA MET A 129 -7.36 -5.78 0.84
C MET A 129 -8.31 -6.36 -0.20
N LYS A 130 -8.71 -7.63 -0.05
CA LYS A 130 -9.64 -8.32 -0.96
C LYS A 130 -11.04 -7.68 -0.96
N GLU A 131 -11.49 -7.16 0.18
CA GLU A 131 -12.79 -6.52 0.34
C GLU A 131 -12.83 -5.09 -0.23
N GLN A 132 -11.68 -4.51 -0.59
CA GLN A 132 -11.64 -3.18 -1.18
C GLN A 132 -12.24 -3.16 -2.59
N HIS A 133 -13.04 -2.12 -2.86
CA HIS A 133 -13.60 -1.87 -4.19
C HIS A 133 -12.63 -1.14 -5.13
N THR A 134 -11.64 -0.43 -4.58
CA THR A 134 -10.67 0.37 -5.32
C THR A 134 -9.26 -0.13 -5.07
N LYS A 135 -8.50 -0.36 -6.15
CA LYS A 135 -7.08 -0.69 -6.04
C LYS A 135 -6.32 0.50 -5.47
N SER A 136 -5.63 0.27 -4.37
CA SER A 136 -4.81 1.26 -3.67
C SER A 136 -3.41 0.69 -3.50
N SER A 137 -2.41 1.57 -3.37
CA SER A 137 -1.06 1.11 -3.08
C SER A 137 -0.96 0.76 -1.59
N SER A 138 -0.78 -0.53 -1.30
CA SER A 138 -0.82 -1.08 0.05
C SER A 138 0.58 -1.32 0.61
N ILE A 139 0.76 -1.02 1.89
CA ILE A 139 1.99 -1.25 2.63
C ILE A 139 1.63 -2.02 3.90
N ILE A 140 2.31 -3.13 4.14
CA ILE A 140 2.25 -3.84 5.41
C ILE A 140 3.52 -3.52 6.19
N ILE A 141 3.37 -3.09 7.44
CA ILE A 141 4.47 -2.97 8.40
C ILE A 141 4.18 -3.96 9.53
N ALA A 142 4.94 -5.05 9.56
CA ALA A 142 4.83 -6.05 10.60
C ALA A 142 5.89 -5.83 11.69
N LEU A 143 5.45 -5.70 12.95
CA LEU A 143 6.31 -5.50 14.11
C LEU A 143 6.34 -6.78 14.93
N THR A 144 7.52 -7.37 15.13
CA THR A 144 7.70 -8.63 15.88
C THR A 144 9.17 -8.81 16.27
N ASP A 145 9.46 -9.70 17.22
CA ASP A 145 10.83 -10.19 17.44
C ASP A 145 11.22 -11.32 16.46
N GLY A 146 10.32 -11.73 15.56
CA GLY A 146 10.65 -12.59 14.41
C GLY A 146 11.06 -14.03 14.75
N LYS A 147 10.89 -14.47 16.01
CA LYS A 147 11.27 -15.83 16.45
C LYS A 147 10.11 -16.79 16.24
N LEU A 148 9.92 -17.22 15.00
CA LEU A 148 8.85 -18.15 14.62
C LEU A 148 9.35 -19.59 14.62
N GLU A 149 8.51 -20.53 15.05
CA GLU A 149 8.78 -21.95 14.84
C GLU A 149 8.77 -22.30 13.34
N PRO A 150 9.51 -23.34 12.88
CA PRO A 150 9.66 -23.63 11.45
C PRO A 150 8.36 -23.76 10.66
N TYR A 151 7.32 -24.36 11.26
CA TYR A 151 6.01 -24.49 10.62
C TYR A 151 5.28 -23.14 10.52
N LEU A 152 5.26 -22.37 11.61
CA LEU A 152 4.65 -21.03 11.63
C LEU A 152 5.38 -20.05 10.70
N PHE A 153 6.70 -20.17 10.61
CA PHE A 153 7.53 -19.40 9.68
C PHE A 153 7.18 -19.72 8.22
N LYS A 154 6.99 -21.01 7.88
CA LYS A 154 6.53 -21.41 6.55
C LYS A 154 5.18 -20.79 6.20
N LEU A 155 4.18 -20.93 7.09
CA LEU A 155 2.85 -20.34 6.88
C LEU A 155 2.90 -18.82 6.73
N THR A 156 3.73 -18.16 7.54
CA THR A 156 3.88 -16.70 7.48
C THR A 156 4.42 -16.23 6.14
N LYS A 157 5.39 -16.96 5.56
CA LYS A 157 5.89 -16.65 4.20
C LYS A 157 4.82 -16.84 3.12
N GLU A 158 4.01 -17.89 3.23
CA GLU A 158 2.92 -18.14 2.30
C GLU A 158 1.87 -17.02 2.35
N GLU A 159 1.44 -16.60 3.55
CA GLU A 159 0.48 -15.49 3.72
C GLU A 159 1.07 -14.12 3.34
N ALA A 160 2.36 -13.89 3.59
CA ALA A 160 3.04 -12.69 3.12
C ALA A 160 3.07 -12.62 1.58
N GLU A 161 3.30 -13.75 0.90
CA GLU A 161 3.25 -13.82 -0.56
C GLU A 161 1.83 -13.55 -1.10
N ILE A 162 0.80 -14.06 -0.43
CA ILE A 162 -0.60 -13.74 -0.77
C ILE A 162 -0.85 -12.23 -0.66
N ALA A 163 -0.37 -11.59 0.40
CA ALA A 163 -0.49 -10.14 0.54
C ALA A 163 0.21 -9.37 -0.60
N ARG A 164 1.39 -9.83 -1.04
CA ARG A 164 2.09 -9.26 -2.21
C ARG A 164 1.31 -9.41 -3.51
N GLN A 165 0.62 -10.54 -3.70
CA GLN A 165 -0.27 -10.74 -4.86
C GLN A 165 -1.44 -9.75 -4.88
N TYR A 166 -1.87 -9.27 -3.70
CA TYR A 166 -2.82 -8.16 -3.58
C TYR A 166 -2.20 -6.77 -3.76
N GLY A 167 -0.91 -6.69 -4.12
CA GLY A 167 -0.20 -5.44 -4.37
C GLY A 167 0.43 -4.81 -3.13
N ALA A 168 0.50 -5.54 -2.01
CA ALA A 168 1.14 -5.05 -0.80
C ALA A 168 2.67 -5.10 -0.90
N ARG A 169 3.33 -4.07 -0.37
CA ARG A 169 4.77 -4.10 -0.08
C ARG A 169 4.96 -4.46 1.39
N VAL A 170 5.76 -5.48 1.69
CA VAL A 170 5.92 -5.99 3.06
C VAL A 170 7.22 -5.47 3.68
N TYR A 171 7.08 -4.83 4.83
CA TYR A 171 8.16 -4.37 5.68
C TYR A 171 8.09 -5.08 7.02
N CYS A 172 9.25 -5.43 7.56
CA CYS A 172 9.38 -6.01 8.89
C CYS A 172 10.18 -5.08 9.79
N VAL A 173 9.66 -4.84 10.99
CA VAL A 173 10.32 -4.05 12.02
C VAL A 173 10.60 -4.97 13.20
N GLY A 174 11.88 -5.27 13.38
CA GLY A 174 12.39 -6.17 14.39
C GLY A 174 12.45 -5.53 15.76
N VAL A 175 11.85 -6.18 16.76
CA VAL A 175 11.86 -5.75 18.15
C VAL A 175 12.93 -6.54 18.92
N LYS A 176 13.76 -5.86 19.71
CA LYS A 176 14.81 -6.48 20.55
C LYS A 176 15.79 -7.35 19.73
N ASP A 177 15.96 -8.61 20.11
CA ASP A 177 16.92 -9.57 19.55
C ASP A 177 16.25 -10.38 18.45
N PHE A 178 15.78 -9.69 17.42
CA PHE A 178 14.97 -10.31 16.38
C PHE A 178 15.81 -11.19 15.44
N ASP A 179 15.16 -12.20 14.84
CA ASP A 179 15.79 -13.01 13.80
C ASP A 179 15.72 -12.28 12.44
N GLU A 180 16.81 -11.58 12.09
CA GLU A 180 16.91 -10.84 10.83
C GLU A 180 16.74 -11.72 9.61
N THR A 181 17.18 -12.98 9.65
CA THR A 181 17.08 -13.90 8.51
C THR A 181 15.63 -14.28 8.26
N GLN A 182 14.88 -14.57 9.33
CA GLN A 182 13.44 -14.84 9.20
C GLN A 182 12.67 -13.61 8.73
N LEU A 183 12.91 -12.44 9.34
CA LEU A 183 12.23 -11.22 8.92
C LEU A 183 12.55 -10.83 7.47
N ALA A 184 13.78 -11.04 7.02
CA ALA A 184 14.17 -10.77 5.63
C ALA A 184 13.48 -11.71 4.62
N ALA A 185 13.15 -12.93 5.02
CA ALA A 185 12.41 -13.85 4.18
C ALA A 185 10.89 -13.54 4.12
N ILE A 186 10.37 -12.81 5.12
CA ILE A 186 8.97 -12.37 5.19
C ILE A 186 8.79 -11.00 4.52
N ALA A 187 9.74 -10.07 4.67
CA ALA A 187 9.79 -8.82 3.92
C ALA A 187 10.04 -9.07 2.42
N ASP A 188 9.79 -8.08 1.55
CA ASP A 188 10.06 -8.29 0.11
C ASP A 188 11.57 -8.35 -0.17
N THR A 189 12.38 -7.64 0.62
CA THR A 189 13.85 -7.61 0.51
C THR A 189 14.49 -7.42 1.88
N GLN A 190 15.78 -7.81 2.01
CA GLN A 190 16.57 -7.54 3.22
C GLN A 190 16.61 -6.05 3.61
N LYS A 191 16.54 -5.14 2.63
CA LYS A 191 16.53 -3.68 2.88
C LYS A 191 15.23 -3.16 3.50
N GLN A 192 14.20 -4.00 3.60
CA GLN A 192 12.90 -3.67 4.21
C GLN A 192 12.76 -4.26 5.61
N VAL A 193 13.86 -4.73 6.21
CA VAL A 193 13.96 -5.11 7.61
C VAL A 193 14.63 -3.98 8.37
N PHE A 194 14.00 -3.52 9.45
CA PHE A 194 14.54 -2.44 10.27
C PHE A 194 14.45 -2.77 11.76
N PRO A 195 15.46 -2.46 12.58
CA PRO A 195 15.30 -2.52 14.02
C PRO A 195 14.28 -1.47 14.48
N VAL A 196 13.43 -1.76 15.47
CA VAL A 196 12.48 -0.80 16.04
C VAL A 196 13.21 0.46 16.55
N LYS A 197 14.40 0.25 17.15
CA LYS A 197 15.36 1.29 17.50
C LYS A 197 16.03 1.83 16.23
N GLY A 198 15.58 2.99 15.77
CA GLY A 198 16.10 3.67 14.58
C GLY A 198 15.30 3.40 13.29
N GLY A 199 14.52 2.31 13.23
CA GLY A 199 13.66 1.97 12.09
C GLY A 199 12.58 3.00 11.80
N PHE A 200 12.20 3.80 12.80
CA PHE A 200 11.28 4.93 12.58
C PHE A 200 11.84 5.91 11.55
N GLN A 201 13.15 6.22 11.59
CA GLN A 201 13.74 7.16 10.63
C GLN A 201 13.81 6.57 9.22
N ALA A 202 14.10 5.27 9.11
CA ALA A 202 14.13 4.58 7.82
C ALA A 202 12.75 4.53 7.18
N LEU A 203 11.73 4.11 7.94
CA LEU A 203 10.35 4.05 7.46
C LEU A 203 9.76 5.44 7.26
N LYS A 204 10.18 6.44 8.03
CA LYS A 204 9.86 7.83 7.76
C LYS A 204 10.38 8.26 6.39
N GLY A 205 11.60 7.91 6.01
CA GLY A 205 12.13 8.19 4.67
C GLY A 205 11.28 7.55 3.56
N ILE A 206 10.93 6.28 3.75
CA ILE A 206 10.13 5.50 2.81
C ILE A 206 8.73 6.08 2.65
N VAL A 207 8.00 6.31 3.74
CA VAL A 207 6.63 6.84 3.68
C VAL A 207 6.62 8.27 3.12
N ASN A 208 7.61 9.11 3.44
CA ASN A 208 7.76 10.44 2.82
C ASN A 208 8.06 10.37 1.31
N SER A 209 8.81 9.37 0.85
CA SER A 209 9.09 9.22 -0.58
C SER A 209 7.83 8.86 -1.36
N MET A 210 6.94 8.06 -0.77
CA MET A 210 5.70 7.60 -1.40
C MET A 210 4.63 8.69 -1.42
N SER A 211 4.52 9.50 -0.36
CA SER A 211 3.62 10.66 -0.36
C SER A 211 4.04 11.77 -1.33
N ARG A 212 5.28 11.72 -1.84
CA ARG A 212 5.85 12.66 -2.81
C ARG A 212 5.83 12.14 -4.26
N ILE A 213 5.36 10.92 -4.52
CA ILE A 213 5.13 10.44 -5.89
C ILE A 213 3.85 11.12 -6.40
N THR A 214 3.95 12.42 -6.65
CA THR A 214 3.15 13.13 -7.65
C THR A 214 3.69 12.72 -9.02
N PRO A 215 2.85 12.43 -10.02
CA PRO A 215 3.34 12.18 -11.38
C PRO A 215 4.22 13.37 -11.81
N GLY A 216 5.48 13.09 -12.15
CA GLY A 216 6.37 14.11 -12.68
C GLY A 216 5.86 14.62 -14.03
N PRO A 217 6.16 15.87 -14.41
CA PRO A 217 5.76 16.38 -15.71
C PRO A 217 6.34 15.48 -16.81
N PRO A 218 5.58 15.23 -17.91
CA PRO A 218 6.01 14.36 -18.98
C PRO A 218 7.35 14.87 -19.54
N GLN A 219 8.36 14.01 -19.54
CA GLN A 219 9.62 14.32 -20.20
C GLN A 219 9.35 14.37 -21.70
N SER A 220 9.46 15.56 -22.27
CA SER A 220 9.46 15.77 -23.71
C SER A 220 10.67 15.06 -24.32
N ALA A 221 10.40 14.03 -25.11
CA ALA A 221 11.36 13.47 -26.06
C ALA A 221 11.30 14.25 -27.38
#